data_AF-A0A1E7EPK3-F1
#
_entry.id   AF-A0A1E7EPK3-F1
#
_cell.length_a   1.000
_cell.length_b   1.000
_cell.length_c   1.000
_cell.angle_alpha   90.00
_cell.angle_beta   90.00
_cell.angle_gamma   90.00
#
_symmetry.space_group_name_H-M   'P 1'
#
loop_
_entity.id
_entity.type
_entity.pdbx_description
1 polymer ?
#
loop_
_entity_poly.entity_id
_entity_poly.type
_entity_poly.pdbx_seq_one_letter_code
_entity_poly.pdbx_strand_id
1 'polypeptide(L)'
;MATLTEETTWNFRMALSNLPTEKGKKAGVDGIFAIQAKFIEEPGYEPPQGIIQQIFEVASSSEEVVEVETTPEEDGVVDTSSLPTTTQMTIKSGRWTLSEDPNDRKDSLWIWGLFKEPLYPFLLLNFEIDRISLPGGEDDSIKPFQLYAQVNHKRGENGEVMLDLVSDINIREKESFKADPFGAANVLIDIDTSIGQLQLQAMP
;
A
#
# COMPACT_ATOMS: atom_id res chain seq x y z
N MET A 1 -4.14 15.85 -14.45
CA MET A 1 -3.31 16.37 -13.35
C MET A 1 -3.52 15.45 -12.18
N ALA A 2 -2.46 15.03 -11.49
CA ALA A 2 -2.61 14.09 -10.38
C ALA A 2 -3.07 14.82 -9.11
N THR A 3 -4.06 14.26 -8.43
CA THR A 3 -4.63 14.79 -7.18
C THR A 3 -4.82 13.67 -6.15
N LEU A 4 -4.92 14.02 -4.87
CA LEU A 4 -5.30 13.10 -3.78
C LEU A 4 -6.83 13.03 -3.62
N THR A 5 -7.54 12.97 -4.75
CA THR A 5 -9.00 12.90 -4.81
C THR A 5 -9.44 11.77 -5.73
N GLU A 6 -10.76 11.52 -5.80
CA GLU A 6 -11.34 10.44 -6.60
C GLU A 6 -11.20 10.63 -8.11
N GLU A 7 -10.78 11.82 -8.54
CA GLU A 7 -10.52 12.18 -9.94
C GLU A 7 -9.30 11.46 -10.50
N THR A 8 -8.31 11.17 -9.65
CA THR A 8 -7.07 10.51 -10.08
C THR A 8 -7.06 9.06 -9.64
N THR A 9 -6.90 8.15 -10.60
CA THR A 9 -6.60 6.76 -10.29
C THR A 9 -5.10 6.58 -10.16
N TRP A 10 -4.66 5.88 -9.13
CA TRP A 10 -3.27 5.62 -8.82
C TRP A 10 -2.98 4.13 -8.89
N ASN A 11 -1.88 3.76 -9.52
CA ASN A 11 -1.33 2.42 -9.48
C ASN A 11 -0.31 2.32 -8.34
N PHE A 12 -0.59 1.44 -7.38
CA PHE A 12 0.26 1.13 -6.25
C PHE A 12 1.00 -0.14 -6.57
N ARG A 13 2.30 -0.03 -6.87
CA ARG A 13 3.16 -1.17 -7.12
C ARG A 13 4.06 -1.41 -5.92
N MET A 14 3.87 -2.53 -5.26
CA MET A 14 4.56 -2.93 -4.05
C MET A 14 5.47 -4.11 -4.38
N ALA A 15 6.78 -3.93 -4.21
CA ALA A 15 7.76 -5.01 -4.21
C ALA A 15 7.97 -5.42 -2.76
N LEU A 16 7.34 -6.52 -2.34
CA LEU A 16 7.35 -6.99 -0.95
C LEU A 16 8.24 -8.22 -0.82
N SER A 17 8.93 -8.31 0.30
CA SER A 17 9.81 -9.40 0.65
C SER A 17 9.62 -9.82 2.10
N ASN A 18 9.98 -11.07 2.41
CA ASN A 18 9.92 -11.61 3.76
C ASN A 18 8.51 -11.58 4.40
N LEU A 19 7.45 -11.73 3.60
CA LEU A 19 6.08 -11.74 4.13
C LEU A 19 5.84 -12.96 5.05
N PRO A 20 5.28 -12.77 6.26
CA PRO A 20 5.11 -13.84 7.24
C PRO A 20 3.96 -14.78 6.87
N THR A 21 4.24 -16.08 6.75
CA THR A 21 3.22 -17.11 6.48
C THR A 21 2.58 -17.63 7.77
N GLU A 22 1.33 -18.09 7.69
CA GLU A 22 0.61 -18.68 8.84
C GLU A 22 1.34 -19.89 9.42
N LYS A 23 1.99 -20.69 8.58
CA LYS A 23 2.71 -21.91 8.98
C LYS A 23 4.20 -21.68 9.27
N GLY A 24 4.67 -20.43 9.27
CA GLY A 24 6.03 -20.09 9.70
C GLY A 24 7.14 -20.57 8.77
N LYS A 25 6.86 -20.75 7.47
CA LYS A 25 7.92 -20.92 6.45
C LYS A 25 8.80 -19.67 6.48
N LYS A 26 10.02 -19.82 7.03
CA LYS A 26 11.02 -18.77 7.29
C LYS A 26 11.68 -18.17 6.03
N ALA A 27 11.22 -18.50 4.84
CA ALA A 27 11.55 -17.81 3.60
C ALA A 27 10.26 -17.13 3.16
N GLY A 28 10.06 -15.89 3.62
CA GLY A 28 8.83 -15.16 3.39
C GLY A 28 8.55 -15.03 1.89
N VAL A 29 7.28 -14.89 1.57
CA VAL A 29 6.86 -14.82 0.18
C VAL A 29 7.33 -13.49 -0.38
N ASP A 30 8.16 -13.56 -1.42
CA ASP A 30 8.61 -12.40 -2.17
C ASP A 30 7.72 -12.26 -3.40
N GLY A 31 7.27 -11.04 -3.68
CA GLY A 31 6.34 -10.80 -4.77
C GLY A 31 6.16 -9.35 -5.13
N ILE A 32 5.78 -9.12 -6.38
CA ILE A 32 5.30 -7.81 -6.83
C ILE A 32 3.78 -7.86 -6.81
N PHE A 33 3.20 -6.97 -6.02
CA PHE A 33 1.76 -6.78 -5.90
C PHE A 33 1.42 -5.43 -6.52
N ALA A 34 0.45 -5.41 -7.42
CA ALA A 34 -0.03 -4.18 -8.03
C ALA A 34 -1.53 -4.06 -7.77
N ILE A 35 -1.95 -2.89 -7.31
CA ILE A 35 -3.36 -2.57 -7.10
C ILE A 35 -3.64 -1.18 -7.67
N GLN A 36 -4.84 -1.01 -8.21
CA GLN A 36 -5.33 0.31 -8.60
C GLN A 36 -6.21 0.85 -7.48
N ALA A 37 -6.01 2.11 -7.10
CA ALA A 37 -6.77 2.73 -6.03
C ALA A 37 -6.98 4.23 -6.27
N LYS A 38 -7.94 4.80 -5.55
CA LYS A 38 -8.23 6.23 -5.50
C LYS A 38 -8.10 6.75 -4.08
N PHE A 39 -7.70 8.00 -3.95
CA PHE A 39 -7.75 8.72 -2.69
C PHE A 39 -9.10 9.41 -2.57
N ILE A 40 -9.78 9.26 -1.44
CA ILE A 40 -11.02 9.98 -1.14
C ILE A 40 -10.72 10.89 0.03
N GLU A 41 -10.73 12.20 -0.20
CA GLU A 41 -10.47 13.21 0.83
C GLU A 41 -11.70 13.40 1.74
N GLU A 42 -11.48 13.42 3.05
CA GLU A 42 -12.50 13.73 4.05
C GLU A 42 -12.50 15.24 4.33
N PRO A 43 -13.62 15.95 4.13
CA PRO A 43 -13.66 17.40 4.33
C PRO A 43 -13.63 17.79 5.81
N GLY A 44 -13.04 18.95 6.11
CA GLY A 44 -13.07 19.55 7.45
C GLY A 44 -11.96 19.10 8.39
N TYR A 45 -10.94 18.41 7.87
CA TYR A 45 -9.75 18.03 8.63
C TYR A 45 -8.52 18.85 8.27
N GLU A 46 -7.72 19.14 9.29
CA GLU A 46 -6.41 19.76 9.18
C GLU A 46 -5.46 18.99 10.11
N PRO A 47 -4.44 18.26 9.58
CA PRO A 47 -4.07 18.18 8.17
C PRO A 47 -5.08 17.39 7.30
N PRO A 48 -5.07 17.59 5.96
CA PRO A 48 -5.92 16.84 5.03
C PRO A 48 -5.69 15.34 5.14
N GLN A 49 -6.78 14.58 5.10
CA GLN A 49 -6.75 13.13 5.26
C GLN A 49 -7.94 12.47 4.58
N GLY A 50 -7.92 11.15 4.50
CA GLY A 50 -9.06 10.41 4.01
C GLY A 50 -8.82 8.91 3.85
N ILE A 51 -9.50 8.31 2.88
CA ILE A 51 -9.60 6.86 2.67
C ILE A 51 -8.95 6.49 1.34
N ILE A 52 -8.37 5.29 1.28
CA ILE A 52 -7.88 4.66 0.05
C ILE A 52 -8.92 3.62 -0.39
N GLN A 53 -9.44 3.78 -1.61
CA GLN A 53 -10.41 2.84 -2.18
C GLN A 53 -9.78 2.07 -3.34
N GLN A 54 -9.65 0.75 -3.20
CA GLN A 54 -9.21 -0.12 -4.29
C GLN A 54 -10.28 -0.21 -5.37
N ILE A 55 -9.86 -0.13 -6.64
CA ILE A 55 -10.71 -0.37 -7.81
C ILE A 55 -10.52 -1.82 -8.23
N PHE A 56 -11.64 -2.53 -8.35
CA PHE A 56 -11.68 -3.82 -9.03
C PHE A 56 -12.19 -3.58 -10.45
N GLU A 57 -11.33 -3.78 -11.45
CA GLU A 57 -11.82 -3.90 -12.81
C GLU A 57 -12.71 -5.15 -12.86
N VAL A 58 -14.02 -4.93 -12.93
CA VAL A 58 -14.95 -5.99 -13.29
C VAL A 58 -14.58 -6.35 -14.72
N ALA A 59 -13.89 -7.47 -14.88
CA ALA A 59 -13.65 -8.06 -16.19
C ALA A 59 -15.03 -8.18 -16.84
N SER A 60 -15.28 -7.29 -17.80
CA SER A 60 -16.47 -7.35 -18.63
C SER A 60 -16.34 -8.66 -19.37
N SER A 61 -17.11 -9.65 -18.94
CA SER A 61 -17.22 -10.96 -19.56
C SER A 61 -17.79 -10.77 -20.97
N SER A 62 -16.92 -10.57 -21.95
CA SER A 62 -17.22 -10.85 -23.33
C SER A 62 -16.74 -12.27 -23.61
N GLU A 63 -17.70 -13.21 -23.64
CA GLU A 63 -17.56 -14.50 -24.29
C GLU A 63 -17.13 -14.28 -25.75
N GLU A 64 -15.89 -14.65 -26.07
CA GLU A 64 -15.55 -15.06 -27.43
C GLU A 64 -15.05 -16.51 -27.34
N VAL A 65 -15.95 -17.41 -27.70
CA VAL A 65 -15.63 -18.80 -28.05
C VAL A 65 -14.87 -18.74 -29.37
N VAL A 66 -13.58 -19.05 -29.33
CA VAL A 66 -12.82 -19.41 -30.53
C VAL A 66 -12.29 -20.82 -30.33
N GLU A 67 -12.98 -21.79 -30.93
CA GLU A 67 -12.45 -23.13 -31.17
C GLU A 67 -11.22 -23.01 -32.07
N VAL A 68 -10.07 -23.53 -31.64
CA VAL A 68 -8.94 -23.78 -32.52
C VAL A 68 -8.49 -25.23 -32.35
N GLU A 69 -8.58 -25.92 -33.48
CA GLU A 69 -8.30 -27.33 -33.69
C GLU A 69 -6.84 -27.70 -33.37
N THR A 70 -6.70 -28.93 -32.90
CA THR A 70 -5.46 -29.66 -32.62
C THR A 70 -4.60 -29.92 -33.86
N THR A 71 -3.28 -29.78 -33.73
CA THR A 71 -2.29 -30.72 -34.34
C THR A 71 -0.94 -30.65 -33.59
N PRO A 72 -0.20 -31.77 -33.42
CA PRO A 72 0.93 -31.88 -32.49
C PRO A 72 2.32 -31.81 -33.17
N GLU A 73 3.36 -31.80 -32.33
CA GLU A 73 4.82 -31.93 -32.61
C GLU A 73 5.52 -30.58 -32.93
N GLU A 74 6.67 -30.20 -32.37
CA GLU A 74 7.86 -30.97 -31.96
C GLU A 74 8.73 -30.16 -30.97
N ASP A 75 9.67 -30.85 -30.34
CA ASP A 75 10.59 -30.45 -29.26
C ASP A 75 11.23 -29.06 -29.33
N GLY A 76 11.14 -28.34 -28.21
CA GLY A 76 11.94 -27.15 -27.93
C GLY A 76 11.88 -26.80 -26.45
N VAL A 77 12.87 -27.25 -25.68
CA VAL A 77 13.07 -26.84 -24.28
C VAL A 77 13.38 -25.35 -24.27
N VAL A 78 12.34 -24.52 -24.10
CA VAL A 78 12.46 -23.09 -23.85
C VAL A 78 12.39 -22.90 -22.34
N ASP A 79 13.56 -22.65 -21.77
CA ASP A 79 13.77 -22.25 -20.38
C ASP A 79 12.93 -21.00 -20.11
N THR A 80 11.73 -21.23 -19.55
CA THR A 80 10.73 -20.19 -19.36
C THR A 80 11.08 -19.46 -18.08
N SER A 81 11.92 -18.44 -18.26
CA SER A 81 12.06 -17.26 -17.40
C SER A 81 10.80 -17.06 -16.53
N SER A 82 10.94 -17.31 -15.23
CA SER A 82 9.90 -17.10 -14.23
C SER A 82 9.48 -15.64 -14.20
N LEU A 83 8.42 -15.32 -14.95
CA LEU A 83 7.68 -14.08 -14.80
C LEU A 83 7.18 -14.03 -13.35
N PRO A 84 7.38 -12.92 -12.61
CA PRO A 84 6.81 -12.79 -11.28
C PRO A 84 5.30 -12.94 -11.40
N THR A 85 4.76 -14.02 -10.81
CA THR A 85 3.32 -14.25 -10.74
C THR A 85 2.74 -13.06 -9.98
N THR A 86 2.04 -12.17 -10.69
CA THR A 86 1.37 -11.01 -10.08
C THR A 86 0.23 -11.57 -9.24
N THR A 87 0.51 -11.77 -7.95
CA THR A 87 -0.48 -12.24 -7.00
C THR A 87 -1.40 -11.06 -6.71
N GLN A 88 -2.70 -11.22 -6.93
CA GLN A 88 -3.66 -10.16 -6.66
C GLN A 88 -3.76 -9.95 -5.14
N MET A 89 -3.52 -8.70 -4.71
CA MET A 89 -3.64 -8.27 -3.32
C MET A 89 -4.94 -7.48 -3.15
N THR A 90 -5.63 -7.71 -2.03
CA THR A 90 -6.86 -7.00 -1.69
C THR A 90 -6.65 -6.14 -0.45
N ILE A 91 -6.94 -4.84 -0.54
CA ILE A 91 -7.01 -3.95 0.61
C ILE A 91 -8.38 -4.14 1.28
N LYS A 92 -8.36 -4.44 2.58
CA LYS A 92 -9.57 -4.47 3.42
C LYS A 92 -9.95 -3.07 3.90
N SER A 93 -8.97 -2.27 4.28
CA SER A 93 -9.17 -0.85 4.63
C SER A 93 -7.90 -0.06 4.38
N GLY A 94 -8.01 1.22 4.02
CA GLY A 94 -6.85 2.08 3.81
C GLY A 94 -7.16 3.52 4.17
N ARG A 95 -6.22 4.19 4.82
CA ARG A 95 -6.26 5.60 5.18
C ARG A 95 -5.01 6.30 4.72
N TRP A 96 -5.17 7.58 4.42
CA TRP A 96 -4.06 8.47 4.11
C TRP A 96 -4.20 9.76 4.91
N THR A 97 -3.07 10.34 5.28
CA THR A 97 -3.02 11.61 6.00
C THR A 97 -1.80 12.38 5.53
N LEU A 98 -1.97 13.67 5.26
CA LEU A 98 -0.84 14.57 5.08
C LEU A 98 -0.25 14.95 6.44
N SER A 99 1.07 15.11 6.53
CA SER A 99 1.75 15.43 7.79
C SER A 99 2.88 16.43 7.61
N GLU A 100 3.15 17.19 8.66
CA GLU A 100 4.32 18.08 8.78
C GLU A 100 5.51 17.33 9.40
N ASP A 101 5.26 16.57 10.47
CA ASP A 101 6.20 15.64 11.08
C ASP A 101 5.66 14.20 10.98
N PRO A 102 6.46 13.21 10.51
CA PRO A 102 6.06 11.82 10.49
C PRO A 102 6.08 11.14 11.87
N ASN A 103 6.81 11.70 12.85
CA ASN A 103 7.03 11.12 14.17
C ASN A 103 6.20 11.75 15.29
N ASP A 104 5.62 12.94 15.06
CA ASP A 104 4.77 13.61 16.04
C ASP A 104 3.30 13.65 15.57
N ARG A 105 2.41 13.00 16.33
CA ARG A 105 0.96 13.14 16.14
C ARG A 105 0.40 14.41 16.79
N LYS A 106 1.20 15.16 17.53
CA LYS A 106 0.83 16.46 18.14
C LYS A 106 1.13 17.64 17.21
N ASP A 107 0.92 17.47 15.92
CA ASP A 107 1.02 18.59 14.99
C ASP A 107 -0.28 19.39 14.96
N SER A 108 -0.27 20.52 15.65
CA SER A 108 -1.04 21.73 15.31
C SER A 108 -0.61 22.90 16.18
N LEU A 109 0.66 23.33 16.06
CA LEU A 109 1.04 24.73 16.32
C LEU A 109 1.08 25.50 15.00
N TRP A 110 0.06 25.26 14.17
CA TRP A 110 -0.27 26.16 13.09
C TRP A 110 -0.78 27.47 13.69
N ILE A 111 0.08 28.48 13.74
CA ILE A 111 -0.35 29.85 14.05
C ILE A 111 -1.04 30.38 12.79
N TRP A 112 -2.36 30.44 12.83
CA TRP A 112 -3.19 31.02 11.78
C TRP A 112 -2.65 32.42 11.42
N GLY A 113 -2.07 32.58 10.22
CA GLY A 113 -1.58 33.87 9.70
C GLY A 113 -0.07 34.03 9.49
N LEU A 114 0.76 33.02 9.76
CA LEU A 114 2.23 33.12 9.57
C LEU A 114 2.75 32.48 8.26
N PHE A 115 2.00 31.54 7.68
CA PHE A 115 2.35 30.89 6.41
C PHE A 115 1.18 31.02 5.42
N LYS A 116 1.50 31.22 4.15
CA LYS A 116 0.50 31.45 3.10
C LYS A 116 -0.21 30.16 2.67
N GLU A 117 0.46 29.01 2.80
CA GLU A 117 -0.08 27.66 2.53
C GLU A 117 0.58 26.63 3.46
N PRO A 118 -0.19 25.69 4.03
CA PRO A 118 0.39 24.61 4.83
C PRO A 118 1.22 23.65 4.00
N LEU A 119 2.48 23.49 4.42
CA LEU A 119 3.43 22.57 3.81
C LEU A 119 3.30 21.26 4.55
N TYR A 120 2.55 20.33 3.96
CA TYR A 120 2.59 18.93 4.37
C TYR A 120 3.54 18.16 3.45
N PRO A 121 4.84 18.08 3.76
CA PRO A 121 5.82 17.40 2.91
C PRO A 121 5.68 15.88 2.93
N PHE A 122 4.86 15.31 3.81
CA PHE A 122 4.71 13.86 3.95
C PHE A 122 3.27 13.42 3.71
N LEU A 123 3.11 12.36 2.92
CA LEU A 123 1.89 11.58 2.78
C LEU A 123 2.11 10.27 3.53
N LEU A 124 1.35 10.09 4.61
CA LEU A 124 1.35 8.89 5.43
C LEU A 124 0.25 7.97 4.93
N LEU A 125 0.61 6.74 4.55
CA LEU A 125 -0.31 5.72 4.09
C LEU A 125 -0.37 4.59 5.10
N ASN A 126 -1.59 4.19 5.46
CA ASN A 126 -1.83 3.05 6.32
C ASN A 126 -2.93 2.18 5.72
N PHE A 127 -2.64 0.92 5.44
CA PHE A 127 -3.61 0.01 4.83
C PHE A 127 -3.53 -1.39 5.41
N GLU A 128 -4.69 -1.98 5.65
CA GLU A 128 -4.85 -3.36 6.08
C GLU A 128 -5.07 -4.23 4.85
N ILE A 129 -4.18 -5.21 4.66
CA ILE A 129 -4.28 -6.18 3.58
C ILE A 129 -5.09 -7.38 4.05
N ASP A 130 -5.95 -7.90 3.18
CA ASP A 130 -6.69 -9.13 3.44
C ASP A 130 -5.79 -10.36 3.30
N ARG A 131 -6.26 -11.52 3.75
CA ARG A 131 -5.52 -12.78 3.64
C ARG A 131 -5.13 -13.05 2.18
N ILE A 132 -3.85 -13.35 1.95
CA ILE A 132 -3.32 -13.72 0.63
C ILE A 132 -3.10 -15.23 0.60
N SER A 133 -3.80 -15.93 -0.29
CA SER A 133 -3.59 -17.36 -0.52
C SER A 133 -2.39 -17.57 -1.44
N LEU A 134 -1.45 -18.44 -1.05
CA LEU A 134 -0.26 -18.70 -1.86
C LEU A 134 -0.56 -19.69 -2.99
N PRO A 135 -0.04 -19.45 -4.21
CA PRO A 135 -0.17 -20.40 -5.31
C PRO A 135 0.75 -21.60 -5.04
N GLY A 136 0.21 -22.70 -4.51
CA GLY A 136 1.05 -23.89 -4.26
C GLY A 136 0.53 -24.92 -3.27
N GLY A 137 -0.76 -25.29 -3.32
CA GLY A 137 -1.30 -26.59 -2.88
C GLY A 137 -1.22 -27.01 -1.41
N GLU A 138 -0.34 -26.43 -0.61
CA GLU A 138 -0.42 -26.46 0.85
C GLU A 138 -1.34 -25.30 1.25
N ASP A 139 -2.37 -25.52 2.06
CA ASP A 139 -3.29 -24.49 2.59
C ASP A 139 -2.56 -23.47 3.49
N ASP A 140 -1.49 -22.85 3.00
CA ASP A 140 -0.72 -21.82 3.65
C ASP A 140 -1.15 -20.47 3.07
N SER A 141 -1.29 -19.51 3.96
CA SER A 141 -1.74 -18.18 3.61
C SER A 141 -0.91 -17.16 4.38
N ILE A 142 -0.81 -15.97 3.81
CA ILE A 142 -0.28 -14.82 4.51
C ILE A 142 -1.44 -14.23 5.32
N LYS A 143 -1.24 -14.06 6.64
CA LYS A 143 -2.24 -13.47 7.52
C LYS A 143 -2.56 -12.04 7.07
N PRO A 144 -3.72 -11.48 7.43
CA PRO A 144 -3.92 -10.03 7.35
C PRO A 144 -2.87 -9.31 8.19
N PHE A 145 -2.27 -8.25 7.64
CA PHE A 145 -1.32 -7.37 8.33
C PHE A 145 -1.54 -5.91 7.91
N GLN A 146 -1.03 -5.00 8.73
CA GLN A 146 -1.06 -3.56 8.44
C GLN A 146 0.23 -3.15 7.75
N LEU A 147 0.07 -2.42 6.66
CA LEU A 147 1.15 -1.78 5.92
C LEU A 147 1.17 -0.30 6.22
N TYR A 148 2.38 0.22 6.36
CA TYR A 148 2.64 1.63 6.54
C TYR A 148 3.71 2.09 5.54
N ALA A 149 3.45 3.22 4.88
CA ALA A 149 4.43 3.89 4.05
C ALA A 149 4.40 5.39 4.31
N GLN A 150 5.58 5.99 4.32
CA GLN A 150 5.75 7.44 4.31
C GLN A 150 6.29 7.83 2.94
N VAL A 151 5.54 8.67 2.24
CA VAL A 151 5.86 9.13 0.89
C VAL A 151 6.08 10.63 0.93
N ASN A 152 7.15 11.13 0.30
CA ASN A 152 7.30 12.57 0.18
C ASN A 152 6.25 13.12 -0.79
N HIS A 153 5.67 14.24 -0.42
CA HIS A 153 4.58 14.90 -1.10
C HIS A 153 4.94 16.35 -1.36
N LYS A 154 4.70 16.81 -2.59
CA LYS A 154 4.82 18.20 -3.00
C LYS A 154 3.59 18.60 -3.80
N ARG A 155 3.11 19.82 -3.57
CA ARG A 155 2.08 20.43 -4.40
C ARG A 155 2.72 21.45 -5.34
N GLY A 156 2.41 21.34 -6.62
CA GLY A 156 2.73 22.35 -7.62
C GLY A 156 1.83 23.57 -7.49
N GLU A 157 2.20 24.68 -8.16
CA GLU A 157 1.46 25.95 -8.14
C GLU A 157 0.00 25.84 -8.60
N ASN A 158 -0.32 24.80 -9.40
CA ASN A 158 -1.66 24.53 -9.92
C ASN A 158 -2.45 23.50 -9.09
N GLY A 159 -1.95 23.12 -7.91
CA GLY A 159 -2.55 22.05 -7.07
C GLY A 159 -2.21 20.63 -7.50
N GLU A 160 -1.33 20.46 -8.49
CA GLU A 160 -0.83 19.14 -8.92
C GLU A 160 -0.04 18.46 -7.80
N VAL A 161 -0.33 17.19 -7.56
CA VAL A 161 0.32 16.37 -6.54
C VAL A 161 1.49 15.61 -7.16
N MET A 162 2.68 15.87 -6.65
CA MET A 162 3.90 15.12 -6.96
C MET A 162 4.26 14.26 -5.75
N LEU A 163 4.25 12.94 -5.95
CA LEU A 163 4.71 11.96 -4.97
C LEU A 163 6.08 11.43 -5.38
N ASP A 164 6.88 11.05 -4.40
CA ASP A 164 8.13 10.34 -4.68
C ASP A 164 7.87 9.02 -5.41
N LEU A 165 8.73 8.72 -6.39
CA LEU A 165 8.58 7.57 -7.27
C LEU A 165 8.71 6.24 -6.52
N VAL A 166 9.55 6.21 -5.48
CA VAL A 166 9.84 5.02 -4.68
C VAL A 166 9.90 5.44 -3.21
N SER A 167 9.21 4.71 -2.35
CA SER A 167 9.24 4.88 -0.90
C SER A 167 9.30 3.53 -0.21
N ASP A 168 9.84 3.48 1.00
CA ASP A 168 9.88 2.23 1.76
C ASP A 168 8.48 1.89 2.29
N ILE A 169 8.18 0.59 2.31
CA ILE A 169 6.94 0.06 2.89
C ILE A 169 7.27 -0.90 4.02
N ASN A 170 6.54 -0.73 5.12
CA ASN A 170 6.77 -1.41 6.38
C ASN A 170 5.53 -2.18 6.80
N ILE A 171 5.69 -3.32 7.48
CA ILE A 171 4.63 -3.92 8.29
C ILE A 171 4.61 -3.15 9.61
N ARG A 172 3.42 -2.66 9.99
CA ARG A 172 3.19 -1.98 11.26
C ARG A 172 2.51 -2.91 12.25
N GLU A 173 3.16 -3.15 13.39
CA GLU A 173 2.62 -3.94 14.50
C GLU A 173 2.47 -3.09 15.76
N LYS A 174 1.46 -3.39 16.58
CA LYS A 174 1.23 -2.69 17.86
C LYS A 174 1.71 -3.54 19.00
N GLU A 175 2.76 -3.09 19.68
CA GLU A 175 3.27 -3.75 20.89
C GLU A 175 2.95 -2.93 22.14
N SER A 176 2.48 -3.63 23.18
CA SER A 176 2.17 -3.04 24.49
C SER A 176 3.38 -3.14 25.40
N PHE A 177 3.99 -2.00 25.73
CA PHE A 177 5.08 -1.91 26.69
C PHE A 177 4.58 -1.41 28.04
N LYS A 178 5.12 -1.99 29.12
CA LYS A 178 4.88 -1.49 30.48
C LYS A 178 5.73 -0.23 30.69
N ALA A 179 5.08 0.89 30.96
CA ALA A 179 5.74 2.19 31.11
C ALA A 179 6.10 2.53 32.57
N ASP A 180 5.77 1.65 33.52
CA ASP A 180 6.01 1.84 34.95
C ASP A 180 6.50 0.53 35.59
N PRO A 181 7.53 0.55 36.48
CA PRO A 181 7.93 -0.58 37.31
C PRO A 181 6.80 -1.26 38.10
N PHE A 182 5.68 -0.58 38.39
CA PHE A 182 4.53 -1.19 39.06
C PHE A 182 3.48 -1.78 38.10
N GLY A 183 3.65 -1.63 36.78
CA GLY A 183 2.80 -2.25 35.77
C GLY A 183 1.38 -1.67 35.63
N ALA A 184 1.13 -0.48 36.19
CA ALA A 184 -0.18 0.18 36.14
C ALA A 184 -0.44 0.93 34.82
N ALA A 185 0.61 1.29 34.07
CA ALA A 185 0.52 1.99 32.79
C ALA A 185 1.11 1.15 31.66
N ASN A 186 0.32 0.97 30.60
CA ASN A 186 0.74 0.37 29.34
C ASN A 186 0.77 1.45 28.26
N VAL A 187 1.81 1.44 27.44
CA VAL A 187 1.93 2.27 26.24
C VAL A 187 1.92 1.35 25.03
N LEU A 188 1.06 1.66 24.06
CA LEU A 188 1.04 1.00 22.76
C LEU A 188 2.02 1.74 21.85
N ILE A 189 3.00 1.02 21.34
CA ILE A 189 4.01 1.53 20.41
C ILE A 189 3.80 0.84 19.06
N ASP A 190 3.76 1.64 17.99
CA ASP A 190 3.79 1.12 16.62
C ASP A 190 5.26 0.75 16.29
N ILE A 191 5.50 -0.50 15.91
CA ILE A 191 6.78 -1.01 15.45
C ILE A 191 6.69 -1.25 13.95
N ASP A 192 7.54 -0.57 13.20
CA ASP A 192 7.58 -0.65 11.75
C ASP A 192 8.76 -1.54 11.31
N THR A 193 8.45 -2.64 10.64
CA THR A 193 9.45 -3.55 10.05
C THR A 193 9.46 -3.36 8.54
N SER A 194 10.59 -2.94 7.98
CA SER A 194 10.71 -2.76 6.52
C SER A 194 10.61 -4.09 5.78
N ILE A 195 9.74 -4.12 4.78
CA ILE A 195 9.45 -5.31 3.98
C ILE A 195 9.57 -5.05 2.47
N GLY A 196 10.00 -3.85 2.05
CA GLY A 196 10.28 -3.59 0.65
C GLY A 196 9.98 -2.17 0.20
N GLN A 197 9.50 -2.02 -1.02
CA GLN A 197 9.30 -0.72 -1.67
C GLN A 197 7.90 -0.55 -2.26
N LEU A 198 7.38 0.67 -2.18
CA LEU A 198 6.15 1.15 -2.77
C LEU A 198 6.46 2.16 -3.87
N GLN A 199 5.83 2.00 -5.03
CA GLN A 199 5.82 2.97 -6.11
C GLN A 199 4.37 3.41 -6.35
N LEU A 200 4.16 4.73 -6.40
CA LEU A 200 2.86 5.33 -6.66
C LEU A 200 2.91 6.07 -7.99
N GLN A 201 2.11 5.62 -8.94
CA GLN A 201 2.03 6.24 -10.25
C GLN A 201 0.59 6.65 -10.55
N ALA A 202 0.37 7.94 -10.82
CA ALA A 202 -0.90 8.41 -11.33
C ALA A 202 -1.13 7.81 -12.73
N MET A 203 -2.31 7.24 -12.93
CA MET A 203 -2.73 6.76 -14.24
C MET A 203 -3.32 7.93 -15.05
N PRO A 204 -3.08 7.96 -16.37
CA PRO A 204 -3.57 9.01 -17.26
C PRO A 204 -5.09 8.99 -17.43
#